data_AF-A0A238K694-F1
#
_entry.id   AF-A0A238K694-F1
#
_cell.length_a   1.000
_cell.length_b   1.000
_cell.length_c   1.000
_cell.angle_alpha   90.00
_cell.angle_beta   90.00
_cell.angle_gamma   90.00
#
_symmetry.space_group_name_H-M   'P 1'
#
loop_
_entity.id
_entity.type
_entity.pdbx_description
1 polymer ?
#
loop_
_entity_poly.entity_id
_entity_poly.type
_entity_poly.pdbx_seq_one_letter_code
_entity_poly.pdbx_strand_id
1 'polypeptide(L)' 'MTPQFDRRMLEALVCPVTQTGLRYDADKQELISRAAGLAYPIRDGIPVMLQDEARRLD' A
#
# COMPACT_ATOMS: atom_id res chain seq x y z
N MET A 1 -0.06 -28.06 -5.25
CA MET A 1 -0.52 -26.97 -6.14
C MET A 1 -0.47 -25.68 -5.34
N THR A 2 0.70 -25.06 -5.27
CA THR A 2 0.89 -23.76 -4.63
C THR A 2 0.22 -22.70 -5.49
N PRO A 3 -0.66 -21.84 -4.96
CA PRO A 3 -1.14 -20.71 -5.73
C PRO A 3 0.07 -19.81 -6.00
N GLN A 4 0.52 -19.83 -7.25
CA GLN A 4 1.46 -18.88 -7.79
C GLN A 4 0.74 -17.53 -7.71
N PHE A 5 1.13 -16.66 -6.79
CA PHE A 5 0.55 -15.32 -6.67
C PHE A 5 0.75 -14.59 -8.00
N ASP A 6 -0.29 -14.57 -8.82
CA ASP A 6 -0.33 -13.93 -10.13
C ASP A 6 0.03 -12.44 -9.97
N ARG A 7 1.01 -11.98 -10.74
CA ARG A 7 1.48 -10.59 -10.69
C ARG A 7 0.37 -9.57 -10.99
N ARG A 8 -0.65 -9.98 -11.75
CA ARG A 8 -1.87 -9.21 -12.00
C ARG A 8 -2.78 -9.05 -10.78
N MET A 9 -2.71 -9.97 -9.82
CA MET A 9 -3.45 -9.89 -8.56
C MET A 9 -2.82 -8.86 -7.60
N LEU A 10 -1.49 -8.66 -7.69
CA LEU A 10 -0.76 -7.61 -6.95
C LEU A 10 -0.99 -6.21 -7.54
N GLU A 11 -1.30 -6.10 -8.83
CA GLU A 11 -1.67 -4.83 -9.49
C GLU A 11 -3.11 -4.37 -9.15
N ALA A 12 -3.92 -5.24 -8.54
CA ALA A 12 -5.27 -4.95 -8.08
C ALA A 12 -5.33 -4.41 -6.63
N LEU A 13 -4.17 -4.16 -5.99
CA LEU A 13 -4.10 -3.49 -4.68
C LEU A 13 -4.36 -1.99 -4.84
N VAL A 14 -5.65 -1.68 -4.98
CA VAL A 14 -6.18 -0.33 -4.92
C VAL A 14 -6.42 0.09 -3.47
N CYS A 15 -6.19 1.37 -3.19
CA CYS A 15 -6.51 1.97 -1.90
C CYS A 15 -8.00 1.74 -1.57
N PRO A 16 -8.37 1.16 -0.42
CA PRO A 16 -9.78 0.85 -0.11
C PRO A 16 -10.67 2.10 0.02
N VAL A 17 -10.06 3.28 0.20
CA VAL A 17 -10.76 4.56 0.36
C VAL A 17 -10.96 5.29 -0.97
N THR A 18 -9.93 5.29 -1.82
CA THR A 18 -9.90 6.11 -3.05
C THR A 18 -9.90 5.27 -4.33
N GLN A 19 -9.89 3.94 -4.21
CA GLN A 19 -9.82 2.97 -5.32
C GLN A 19 -8.72 3.26 -6.35
N THR A 20 -7.67 3.95 -5.92
CA THR A 20 -6.55 4.41 -6.74
C THR A 20 -5.29 3.66 -6.37
N GLY A 21 -4.35 3.57 -7.32
CA GLY A 21 -3.12 2.81 -7.15
C GLY A 21 -2.27 3.34 -5.99
N LEU A 22 -1.78 2.41 -5.16
CA LEU A 22 -0.78 2.68 -4.13
C LEU A 22 0.61 2.60 -4.76
N ARG A 23 1.48 3.56 -4.44
CA ARG A 23 2.87 3.56 -4.86
C ARG A 23 3.73 2.99 -3.73
N TYR A 24 4.36 1.85 -3.97
CA TYR A 24 5.34 1.32 -3.04
C TYR A 24 6.62 2.16 -3.08
N ASP A 25 7.06 2.58 -1.90
CA ASP A 25 8.32 3.25 -1.66
C ASP A 25 9.27 2.27 -0.95
N ALA A 26 10.25 1.77 -1.70
CA ALA A 26 11.21 0.79 -1.20
C ALA A 26 12.26 1.41 -0.27
N ASP A 27 12.51 2.72 -0.37
CA ASP A 27 13.47 3.43 0.47
C ASP A 27 12.95 3.52 1.91
N LYS A 28 11.66 3.82 2.06
CA LYS A 28 11.01 3.95 3.37
C LYS A 28 10.17 2.75 3.79
N GLN A 29 10.08 1.73 2.94
CA GLN A 29 9.22 0.56 3.16
C GLN A 29 7.78 1.00 3.48
N GLU A 30 7.16 1.82 2.63
CA GLU A 30 5.80 2.33 2.82
C GLU A 30 4.98 2.27 1.52
N LEU A 31 3.65 2.23 1.64
CA LEU A 31 2.71 2.33 0.53
C LEU A 31 2.09 3.72 0.52
N ILE A 32 2.46 4.51 -0.48
CA ILE A 32 2.06 5.90 -0.67
C ILE A 32 0.77 5.96 -1.49
N SER A 33 -0.31 6.43 -0.88
CA SER A 33 -1.55 6.81 -1.54
C SER A 33 -1.56 8.30 -1.84
N ARG A 34 -1.20 8.69 -3.07
CA ARG A 34 -1.24 10.10 -3.49
C ARG A 34 -2.66 10.67 -3.52
N ALA A 35 -3.66 9.85 -3.82
CA ALA A 35 -5.05 10.30 -3.86
C ALA A 35 -5.61 10.59 -2.47
N ALA A 36 -5.18 9.83 -1.45
CA ALA A 36 -5.58 10.07 -0.08
C ALA A 36 -4.65 11.05 0.65
N GLY A 37 -3.47 11.35 0.10
CA GLY A 37 -2.43 12.12 0.79
C GLY A 37 -1.88 11.37 2.02
N LEU A 38 -1.82 10.04 1.94
CA LEU A 38 -1.44 9.17 3.07
C LEU A 38 -0.36 8.19 2.65
N ALA A 39 0.53 7.85 3.57
CA ALA A 39 1.55 6.82 3.43
C ALA A 39 1.39 5.78 4.54
N TYR A 40 1.21 4.53 4.13
CA TYR A 40 1.01 3.39 5.02
C TYR A 40 2.34 2.66 5.24
N PRO A 41 2.89 2.61 6.46
CA PRO A 41 4.16 1.95 6.71
C PRO A 41 4.05 0.42 6.57
N ILE A 42 5.15 -0.23 6.19
CA ILE A 42 5.27 -1.70 6.17
C ILE A 42 6.11 -2.12 7.36
N ARG A 43 5.55 -2.99 8.21
CA ARG A 43 6.20 -3.52 9.41
C ARG A 43 6.25 -5.03 9.30
N ASP A 44 7.44 -5.61 9.45
CA ASP A 44 7.64 -7.06 9.32
C ASP A 44 7.21 -7.64 7.95
N GLY A 45 7.27 -6.82 6.90
CA GLY A 45 6.77 -7.19 5.56
C GLY A 45 5.24 -7.12 5.41
N ILE A 46 4.51 -6.71 6.45
CA ILE A 46 3.05 -6.54 6.42
C ILE A 46 2.72 -5.04 6.29
N PRO A 47 1.98 -4.61 5.24
CA PRO A 47 1.54 -3.23 5.10
C PRO A 47 0.46 -2.90 6.14
N VAL A 48 0.71 -1.87 6.94
CA VAL A 48 -0.23 -1.37 7.94
C VAL A 48 -1.20 -0.40 7.28
N MET A 49 -2.30 -0.92 6.75
CA MET A 49 -3.35 -0.12 6.09
C MET A 49 -4.35 0.50 7.09
N LEU A 50 -3.85 1.04 8.20
CA LEU A 50 -4.65 1.74 9.21
C LEU A 50 -4.46 3.25 9.02
N GLN A 51 -5.56 4.01 9.02
CA GLN A 51 -5.52 5.45 8.81
C GLN A 51 -4.83 6.20 9.97
N ASP A 52 -4.95 5.71 11.21
CA ASP A 52 -4.28 6.26 12.39
C ASP A 52 -2.75 6.10 12.33
N GLU A 53 -2.28 4.98 11.76
CA GLU A 53 -0.85 4.71 11.58
C GLU A 53 -0.31 5.31 10.26
N ALA A 54 -1.21 5.78 9.40
CA ALA A 54 -0.84 6.35 8.12
C ALA A 54 -0.25 7.75 8.30
N ARG A 55 0.95 7.93 7.77
CA ARG A 55 1.62 9.22 7.75
C ARG A 55 0.99 10.11 6.67
N ARG A 56 0.61 11.34 7.01
CA ARG A 56 0.17 12.32 6.00
C ARG A 56 1.32 12.76 5.11
N LEU A 57 1.05 12.81 3.82
CA LEU A 57 1.90 13.42 2.81
C LEU A 57 1.48 14.89 2.74
N ASP A 58 2.41 15.79 3.06
CA ASP A 58 2.28 17.23 2.84
C ASP A 58 2.41 17.56 1.34
#